data_AF-A0A9D5Q1S4-F1
#
_entry.id   AF-A0A9D5Q1S4-F1
#
_cell.length_a   1.000
_cell.length_b   1.000
_cell.length_c   1.000
_cell.angle_alpha   90.00
_cell.angle_beta   90.00
_cell.angle_gamma   90.00
#
_symmetry.space_group_name_H-M   'P 1'
#
loop_
_entity.id
_entity.type
_entity.pdbx_description
1 polymer ?
#
loop_
_entity_poly.entity_id
_entity_poly.type
_entity_poly.pdbx_seq_one_letter_code
_entity_poly.pdbx_strand_id
1 'polypeptide(L)'
;ACAICKIPYAILVSSLIAITNVIPVIGPFIGAIPGVLIIFIVDPPKVIWFLIINVVVQQIDGNIIVPKVLGETTGLSSLWVLFSITVMGGLWGVFGMFISVPIFAILYMLLKLFVEKRLTAQELPADTLEYYTDREIRDFTEDEENKHSFAARIKKHTEMITPKTLSEKLREMLKKKKPDAGAEPESEEKEE
;
A
#
# COMPACT_ATOMS: atom_id res chain seq x y z
N ALA A 1 11.65 10.97 22.54
CA ALA A 1 12.56 11.98 21.97
C ALA A 1 12.98 13.04 23.00
N CYS A 2 12.06 13.85 23.56
CA CYS A 2 12.41 14.98 24.44
C CYS A 2 13.25 14.61 25.68
N ALA A 3 12.96 13.49 26.35
CA ALA A 3 13.72 13.04 27.51
C ALA A 3 15.15 12.58 27.17
N ILE A 4 15.32 11.97 25.99
CA ILE A 4 16.62 11.49 25.49
C ILE A 4 17.50 12.68 25.10
N CYS A 5 16.89 13.73 24.53
CA CYS A 5 17.58 14.94 24.08
C CYS A 5 17.80 15.99 25.18
N LYS A 6 17.59 15.64 26.46
CA LYS A 6 17.80 16.51 27.64
C LYS A 6 17.11 17.88 27.54
N ILE A 7 15.89 17.89 26.99
CA ILE A 7 15.08 19.11 26.90
C ILE A 7 14.52 19.45 28.30
N PRO A 8 14.60 20.70 28.77
CA PRO A 8 14.03 21.08 30.05
C PRO A 8 12.52 20.79 30.06
N TYR A 9 12.02 20.29 31.18
CA TYR A 9 10.60 19.90 31.33
C TYR A 9 10.13 18.85 30.31
N ALA A 10 11.05 17.97 29.84
CA ALA A 10 10.74 16.94 28.85
C ALA A 10 9.48 16.12 29.16
N ILE A 11 9.28 15.72 30.43
CA ILE A 11 8.11 14.94 30.84
C ILE A 11 6.82 15.73 30.63
N LEU A 12 6.78 16.98 31.11
CA LEU A 12 5.62 17.86 31.03
C LEU A 12 5.28 18.25 29.58
N VAL A 13 6.29 18.57 28.77
CA VAL A 13 6.06 18.92 27.35
C VAL A 13 5.64 17.69 26.55
N SER A 14 6.25 16.53 26.81
CA SER A 14 5.89 15.29 26.11
C SER A 14 4.49 14.79 26.47
N SER A 15 4.03 14.98 27.72
CA SER A 15 2.68 14.61 28.12
C SER A 15 1.63 15.53 27.50
N LEU A 16 1.90 16.84 27.41
CA LEU A 16 1.06 17.79 26.67
C LEU A 16 0.87 17.37 25.22
N ILE A 17 1.97 17.09 24.52
CA ILE A 17 1.94 16.64 23.13
C ILE A 17 1.16 15.32 23.02
N ALA A 18 1.42 14.36 23.92
CA ALA A 18 0.73 13.07 23.93
C ALA A 18 -0.79 13.21 24.10
N ILE A 19 -1.25 14.08 25.02
CA ILE A 19 -2.68 14.36 25.22
C ILE A 19 -3.28 15.00 23.97
N THR A 20 -2.60 15.99 23.39
CA THR A 20 -3.10 16.66 22.18
C THR A 20 -3.10 15.77 20.95
N ASN A 21 -2.23 14.75 20.90
CA ASN A 21 -2.11 13.81 19.79
C ASN A 21 -3.35 12.88 19.63
N VAL A 22 -4.32 12.97 20.52
CA VAL A 22 -5.66 12.39 20.31
C VAL A 22 -6.33 12.98 19.06
N ILE A 23 -6.01 14.23 18.72
CA ILE A 23 -6.50 14.90 17.51
C ILE A 23 -5.53 14.62 16.36
N PRO A 24 -5.93 13.83 15.34
CA PRO A 24 -5.06 13.51 14.23
C PRO A 24 -4.60 14.76 13.48
N VAL A 25 -3.38 14.73 12.96
CA VAL A 25 -2.74 15.79 12.14
C VAL A 25 -2.45 17.09 12.90
N ILE A 26 -3.42 17.66 13.61
CA ILE A 26 -3.33 19.00 14.20
C ILE A 26 -2.87 18.97 15.67
N GLY A 27 -3.19 17.88 16.38
CA GLY A 27 -2.88 17.70 17.79
C GLY A 27 -1.42 17.97 18.18
N PRO A 28 -0.44 17.31 17.52
CA PRO A 28 0.98 17.52 17.80
C PRO A 28 1.44 18.98 17.68
N PHE A 29 0.89 19.74 16.71
CA PHE A 29 1.21 21.16 16.55
C PHE A 29 0.63 22.01 17.68
N ILE A 30 -0.61 21.72 18.09
CA ILE A 30 -1.25 22.42 19.21
C ILE A 30 -0.49 22.15 20.51
N GLY A 31 -0.09 20.90 20.76
CA GLY A 31 0.71 20.53 21.95
C GLY A 31 2.13 21.09 21.92
N ALA A 32 2.71 21.30 20.74
CA ALA A 32 4.02 21.91 20.60
C ALA A 32 4.03 23.39 21.01
N ILE A 33 2.96 24.16 20.76
CA ILE A 33 2.88 25.60 21.10
C ILE A 33 3.18 25.90 22.58
N PRO A 34 2.47 25.32 23.56
CA PRO A 34 2.79 25.55 24.97
C PRO A 34 4.16 24.98 25.34
N GLY A 35 4.58 23.89 24.70
CA GLY A 35 5.92 23.32 24.87
C GLY A 35 7.04 24.28 24.47
N VAL A 36 6.91 24.92 23.30
CA VAL A 36 7.83 25.94 22.80
C VAL A 36 7.89 27.12 23.77
N LEU A 37 6.74 27.62 24.24
CA LEU A 37 6.69 28.74 25.18
C LEU A 37 7.43 28.43 26.49
N ILE A 38 7.20 27.25 27.07
CA ILE A 38 7.84 26.84 28.32
C ILE A 38 9.36 26.73 28.13
N ILE A 39 9.81 26.07 27.07
CA ILE A 39 11.24 25.88 26.80
C ILE A 39 11.91 27.22 26.48
N PHE A 40 11.21 28.13 25.78
CA PHE A 40 11.72 29.46 25.43
C PHE A 40 12.02 30.31 26.65
N ILE A 41 11.16 30.27 27.67
CA ILE A 41 11.36 31.03 28.92
C ILE A 41 12.55 30.48 29.72
N VAL A 42 12.80 29.18 29.66
CA VAL A 42 13.78 28.50 30.50
C VAL A 42 15.17 28.45 29.85
N ASP A 43 15.23 28.08 28.59
CA ASP A 43 16.46 27.86 27.84
C ASP A 43 16.21 28.10 26.33
N PRO A 44 16.23 29.38 25.88
CA PRO A 44 15.87 29.76 24.51
C PRO A 44 16.66 29.00 23.41
N PRO A 45 17.97 28.75 23.53
CA PRO A 45 18.72 27.96 22.55
C PRO A 45 18.16 26.54 22.33
N LYS A 46 17.60 25.92 23.37
CA LYS A 46 17.04 24.56 23.26
C LYS A 46 15.70 24.50 22.54
N VAL A 47 15.02 25.63 22.35
CA VAL A 47 13.78 25.70 21.55
C VAL A 47 14.03 25.27 20.11
N ILE A 48 15.17 25.67 19.52
CA ILE A 48 15.52 25.31 18.14
C ILE A 48 15.66 23.79 18.02
N TRP A 49 16.38 23.17 18.97
CA TRP A 49 16.51 21.71 19.04
C TRP A 49 15.17 21.01 19.23
N PHE A 50 14.31 21.55 20.09
CA PHE A 50 12.95 21.03 20.29
C PHE A 50 12.13 21.06 19.00
N LEU A 51 12.12 22.19 18.27
CA LEU A 51 11.39 22.32 17.02
C LEU A 51 11.90 21.36 15.95
N ILE A 52 13.22 21.27 15.77
CA ILE A 52 13.83 20.36 14.77
C ILE A 52 13.40 18.93 15.06
N ILE A 53 13.52 18.48 16.31
CA ILE A 53 13.11 17.13 16.72
C ILE A 53 11.62 16.92 16.49
N ASN A 54 10.77 17.90 16.85
CA ASN A 54 9.33 17.81 16.68
C ASN A 54 8.95 17.67 15.21
N VAL A 55 9.54 18.49 14.33
CA VAL A 55 9.36 18.39 12.88
C VAL A 55 9.80 17.02 12.37
N VAL A 56 10.99 16.55 12.73
CA VAL A 56 11.49 15.23 12.28
C VAL A 56 10.55 14.11 12.70
N VAL A 57 10.10 14.11 13.96
CA VAL A 57 9.14 13.11 14.46
C VAL A 57 7.83 13.17 13.67
N GLN A 58 7.28 14.37 13.45
CA GLN A 58 6.04 14.54 12.71
C GLN A 58 6.17 14.19 11.22
N GLN A 59 7.32 14.41 10.59
CA GLN A 59 7.57 13.99 9.21
C GLN A 59 7.58 12.47 9.11
N ILE A 60 8.15 11.76 10.09
CA ILE A 60 8.14 10.30 10.12
C ILE A 60 6.71 9.78 10.34
N ASP A 61 5.98 10.38 11.28
CA ASP A 61 4.59 10.01 11.54
C ASP A 61 3.71 10.23 10.30
N GLY A 62 3.75 11.43 9.72
CA GLY A 62 2.88 11.83 8.61
C GLY A 62 3.24 11.21 7.25
N ASN A 63 4.53 11.09 6.91
CA ASN A 63 4.95 10.64 5.57
C ASN A 63 5.32 9.16 5.49
N ILE A 64 5.60 8.50 6.61
CA ILE A 64 6.04 7.09 6.62
C ILE A 64 5.04 6.22 7.37
N ILE A 65 4.74 6.55 8.63
CA ILE A 65 3.92 5.69 9.50
C ILE A 65 2.47 5.70 9.03
N VAL A 66 1.88 6.88 8.79
CA VAL A 66 0.48 7.00 8.35
C VAL A 66 0.23 6.27 7.02
N PRO A 67 1.01 6.47 5.94
CA PRO A 67 0.80 5.74 4.67
C PRO A 67 1.08 4.25 4.78
N LYS A 68 2.03 3.83 5.63
CA LYS A 68 2.31 2.40 5.82
C LYS A 68 1.20 1.70 6.62
N VAL A 69 0.64 2.38 7.61
CA VAL A 69 -0.45 1.85 8.45
C VAL A 69 -1.78 1.85 7.70
N LEU A 70 -2.08 2.89 6.91
CA LEU A 70 -3.36 3.02 6.21
C LEU A 70 -3.31 2.58 4.73
N GLY A 71 -2.23 2.82 4.01
CA GLY A 71 -2.12 2.60 2.57
C GLY A 71 -1.88 1.14 2.17
N GLU A 72 -0.97 0.42 2.83
CA GLU A 72 -0.63 -0.98 2.47
C GLU A 72 -1.76 -1.97 2.79
N THR A 73 -2.63 -1.65 3.74
CA THR A 73 -3.65 -2.57 4.26
C THR A 73 -5.07 -2.28 3.75
N THR A 74 -5.34 -1.08 3.26
CA THR A 74 -6.70 -0.73 2.80
C THR A 74 -6.76 -0.16 1.37
N GLY A 75 -5.65 0.31 0.79
CA GLY A 75 -5.70 1.02 -0.50
C GLY A 75 -6.41 2.37 -0.44
N LEU A 76 -6.76 2.83 0.78
CA LEU A 76 -7.31 4.16 1.00
C LEU A 76 -6.23 5.21 0.76
N SER A 77 -6.49 6.11 -0.18
CA SER A 77 -5.68 7.32 -0.31
C SER A 77 -5.77 8.15 0.96
N SER A 78 -4.65 8.66 1.46
CA SER A 78 -4.58 9.58 2.61
C SER A 78 -5.51 10.80 2.45
N LEU A 79 -5.85 11.15 1.20
CA LEU A 79 -6.83 12.17 0.86
C LEU A 79 -8.23 11.88 1.44
N TRP A 80 -8.67 10.63 1.39
CA TRP A 80 -10.00 10.23 1.88
C TRP A 80 -10.07 10.25 3.41
N VAL A 81 -8.97 9.93 4.08
CA VAL A 81 -8.85 10.02 5.54
C VAL A 81 -8.89 11.48 5.98
N LEU A 82 -8.14 12.36 5.31
CA LEU A 82 -8.18 13.80 5.57
C LEU A 82 -9.58 14.37 5.31
N PHE A 83 -10.20 14.00 4.19
CA PHE A 83 -11.56 14.40 3.85
C PHE A 83 -12.55 14.00 4.95
N SER A 84 -12.49 12.76 5.44
CA SER A 84 -13.34 12.31 6.54
C SER A 84 -13.12 13.10 7.82
N ILE A 85 -11.86 13.36 8.19
CA ILE A 85 -11.50 14.18 9.36
C ILE A 85 -12.05 15.61 9.21
N THR A 86 -11.97 16.22 8.04
CA THR A 86 -12.50 17.57 7.80
C THR A 86 -14.03 17.60 7.89
N VAL A 87 -14.71 16.63 7.26
CA VAL A 87 -16.19 16.57 7.26
C VAL A 87 -16.73 16.31 8.67
N MET A 88 -16.24 15.26 9.35
CA MET A 88 -16.70 14.95 10.70
C MET A 88 -16.18 15.92 11.75
N GLY A 89 -14.98 16.48 11.54
CA GLY A 89 -14.48 17.59 12.34
C GLY A 89 -15.33 18.85 12.23
N GLY A 90 -15.90 19.13 11.06
CA GLY A 90 -16.86 20.23 10.88
C GLY A 90 -18.21 19.99 11.55
N LEU A 91 -18.64 18.72 11.67
CA LEU A 91 -19.93 18.34 12.24
C LEU A 91 -19.92 18.31 13.78
N TRP A 92 -18.92 17.64 14.37
CA TRP A 92 -18.83 17.40 15.83
C TRP A 92 -17.51 17.88 16.46
N GLY A 93 -16.73 18.70 15.75
CA GLY A 93 -15.47 19.22 16.27
C GLY A 93 -14.46 18.11 16.57
N VAL A 94 -13.80 18.24 17.71
CA VAL A 94 -12.75 17.30 18.17
C VAL A 94 -13.25 15.86 18.27
N PHE A 95 -14.46 15.64 18.78
CA PHE A 95 -15.06 14.31 18.88
C PHE A 95 -15.27 13.67 17.50
N GLY A 96 -15.70 14.48 16.51
CA GLY A 96 -15.85 14.04 15.14
C GLY A 96 -14.52 13.62 14.49
N MET A 97 -13.42 14.31 14.81
CA MET A 97 -12.09 13.93 14.29
C MET A 97 -11.60 12.58 14.83
N PHE A 98 -11.86 12.26 16.10
CA PHE A 98 -11.45 10.99 16.70
C PHE A 98 -12.24 9.80 16.13
N ILE A 99 -13.54 9.95 15.98
CA ILE A 99 -14.44 8.90 15.49
C ILE A 99 -14.41 8.78 13.95
N SER A 100 -13.93 9.82 13.26
CA SER A 100 -13.81 9.86 11.80
C SER A 100 -13.09 8.66 11.20
N VAL A 101 -11.89 8.39 11.67
CA VAL A 101 -11.02 7.36 11.09
C VAL A 101 -11.67 5.97 11.13
N PRO A 102 -12.18 5.47 12.28
CA PRO A 102 -12.80 4.14 12.33
C PRO A 102 -14.11 4.08 11.53
N ILE A 103 -14.95 5.11 11.57
CA ILE A 103 -16.20 5.12 10.78
C ILE A 103 -15.89 5.04 9.29
N PHE A 104 -14.94 5.83 8.82
CA PHE A 104 -14.56 5.86 7.43
C PHE A 104 -13.94 4.54 6.96
N ALA A 105 -13.11 3.91 7.79
CA ALA A 105 -12.55 2.59 7.51
C ALA A 105 -13.65 1.53 7.31
N ILE A 106 -14.68 1.54 8.18
CA ILE A 106 -15.83 0.63 8.06
C ILE A 106 -16.63 0.92 6.79
N LEU A 107 -16.93 2.19 6.52
CA LEU A 107 -17.68 2.60 5.34
C LEU A 107 -16.97 2.16 4.05
N TYR A 108 -15.66 2.39 3.97
CA TYR A 108 -14.86 1.97 2.83
C TYR A 108 -14.85 0.45 2.65
N MET A 109 -14.72 -0.31 3.75
CA MET A 109 -14.78 -1.77 3.69
C MET A 109 -16.12 -2.28 3.16
N LEU A 110 -17.23 -1.67 3.59
CA LEU A 110 -18.57 -2.02 3.09
C LEU A 110 -18.72 -1.71 1.59
N LEU A 111 -18.23 -0.56 1.14
CA LEU A 111 -18.24 -0.19 -0.27
C LEU A 111 -17.41 -1.17 -1.11
N LYS A 112 -16.22 -1.53 -0.63
CA LYS A 112 -15.34 -2.51 -1.29
C LYS A 112 -16.05 -3.86 -1.45
N LEU A 113 -16.64 -4.40 -0.37
CA LEU A 113 -17.38 -5.65 -0.41
C LEU A 113 -18.60 -5.60 -1.33
N PHE A 114 -19.30 -4.46 -1.38
CA PHE A 114 -20.46 -4.28 -2.25
C PHE A 114 -20.05 -4.29 -3.73
N VAL A 115 -18.97 -3.60 -4.07
CA VAL A 115 -18.41 -3.55 -5.42
C VAL A 115 -17.93 -4.94 -5.84
N GLU A 116 -17.11 -5.60 -5.01
CA GLU A 116 -16.61 -6.96 -5.30
C GLU A 116 -17.76 -7.95 -5.55
N LYS A 117 -18.81 -7.93 -4.72
CA LYS A 117 -20.01 -8.77 -4.95
C LYS A 117 -20.68 -8.51 -6.30
N ARG A 118 -20.76 -7.25 -6.73
CA ARG A 118 -21.35 -6.89 -8.03
C ARG A 118 -20.47 -7.33 -9.20
N LEU A 119 -19.14 -7.24 -9.06
CA LEU A 119 -18.22 -7.74 -10.09
C LEU A 119 -18.31 -9.25 -10.24
N THR A 120 -18.31 -10.00 -9.14
CA THR A 120 -18.45 -11.46 -9.19
C THR A 120 -19.80 -11.88 -9.77
N ALA A 121 -20.87 -11.11 -9.52
CA ALA A 121 -22.18 -11.37 -10.12
C ALA A 121 -22.22 -11.14 -11.64
N GLN A 122 -21.25 -10.42 -12.21
CA GLN A 122 -21.08 -10.23 -13.65
C GLN A 122 -19.94 -11.07 -14.23
N GLU A 123 -19.43 -12.05 -13.47
CA GLU A 123 -18.28 -12.89 -13.84
C GLU A 123 -17.00 -12.08 -14.16
N LEU A 124 -16.92 -10.84 -13.66
CA LEU A 124 -15.75 -9.99 -13.83
C LEU A 124 -14.72 -10.28 -12.73
N PRO A 125 -13.43 -10.21 -13.06
CA PRO A 125 -12.37 -10.45 -12.08
C PRO A 125 -12.38 -9.37 -11.00
N ALA A 126 -12.39 -9.82 -9.74
CA ALA A 126 -12.38 -8.95 -8.57
C ALA A 126 -10.98 -8.38 -8.27
N ASP A 127 -9.93 -9.03 -8.78
CA ASP A 127 -8.56 -8.53 -8.63
C ASP A 127 -8.25 -7.48 -9.69
N THR A 128 -7.75 -6.33 -9.24
CA THR A 128 -7.37 -5.23 -10.13
C THR A 128 -6.19 -5.64 -11.04
N LEU A 129 -5.32 -6.55 -10.58
CA LEU A 129 -4.15 -6.98 -11.37
C LEU A 129 -4.53 -7.77 -12.62
N GLU A 130 -5.65 -8.48 -12.57
CA GLU A 130 -6.16 -9.28 -13.67
C GLU A 130 -6.58 -8.40 -14.87
N TYR A 131 -7.10 -7.19 -14.60
CA TYR A 131 -7.40 -6.18 -15.63
C TYR A 131 -6.17 -5.63 -16.37
N TYR A 132 -5.02 -5.52 -15.70
CA TYR A 132 -3.78 -5.04 -16.34
C TYR A 132 -3.09 -6.15 -17.13
N THR A 133 -3.09 -7.37 -16.57
CA THR A 133 -2.48 -8.55 -17.19
C THR A 133 -3.17 -8.88 -18.52
N ASP A 134 -4.50 -8.80 -18.57
CA ASP A 134 -5.28 -9.14 -19.77
C ASP A 134 -5.10 -8.11 -20.90
N ARG A 135 -4.88 -6.82 -20.58
CA ARG A 135 -4.54 -5.79 -21.57
C ARG A 135 -3.12 -5.93 -22.12
N GLU A 136 -2.12 -6.12 -21.27
CA GLU A 136 -0.75 -6.35 -21.74
C GLU A 136 -0.71 -7.58 -22.64
N ILE A 137 -1.34 -8.69 -22.22
CA ILE A 137 -1.42 -9.90 -23.05
C ILE A 137 -2.11 -9.61 -24.39
N ARG A 138 -3.20 -8.85 -24.42
CA ARG A 138 -3.89 -8.46 -25.68
C ARG A 138 -3.01 -7.63 -26.61
N ASP A 139 -2.35 -6.59 -26.11
CA ASP A 139 -1.43 -5.75 -26.89
C ASP A 139 -0.23 -6.55 -27.42
N PHE A 140 0.24 -7.58 -26.69
CA PHE A 140 1.29 -8.49 -27.16
C PHE A 140 0.78 -9.58 -28.13
N THR A 141 -0.50 -9.96 -28.08
CA THR A 141 -1.08 -10.99 -28.97
C THR A 141 -1.49 -10.46 -30.35
N GLU A 142 -1.60 -9.15 -30.54
CA GLU A 142 -1.85 -8.56 -31.87
C GLU A 142 -0.62 -8.61 -32.80
N ASP A 143 0.59 -8.76 -32.26
CA ASP A 143 1.81 -9.02 -33.04
C ASP A 143 2.05 -10.53 -33.23
N GLU A 144 1.35 -11.13 -34.21
CA GLU A 144 1.46 -12.55 -34.61
C GLU A 144 2.91 -13.01 -34.94
N GLU A 145 3.84 -12.08 -35.18
CA GLU A 145 5.19 -12.38 -35.67
C GLU A 145 6.17 -12.89 -34.58
N ASN A 146 5.86 -12.75 -33.29
CA ASN A 146 6.84 -12.98 -32.21
C ASN A 146 6.46 -14.00 -31.12
N LYS A 147 5.60 -14.98 -31.45
CA LYS A 147 5.19 -16.09 -30.54
C LYS A 147 6.37 -16.82 -29.87
N HIS A 148 7.51 -16.93 -30.55
CA HIS A 148 8.72 -17.58 -30.01
C HIS A 148 9.50 -16.72 -29.00
N SER A 149 9.43 -15.39 -29.12
CA SER A 149 10.06 -14.43 -28.19
C SER A 149 9.28 -14.32 -26.87
N PHE A 150 7.95 -14.43 -26.96
CA PHE A 150 7.02 -14.37 -25.82
C PHE A 150 7.25 -15.50 -24.80
N ALA A 151 7.32 -16.75 -25.26
CA ALA A 151 7.53 -17.91 -24.38
C ALA A 151 8.88 -17.87 -23.64
N ALA A 152 9.93 -17.34 -24.30
CA ALA A 152 11.26 -17.19 -23.71
C ALA A 152 11.31 -16.07 -22.67
N ARG A 153 10.61 -14.94 -22.90
CA ARG A 153 10.55 -13.81 -21.96
C ARG A 153 9.66 -14.08 -20.75
N ILE A 154 8.53 -14.76 -20.92
CA ILE A 154 7.69 -15.20 -19.79
C ILE A 154 8.47 -16.15 -18.88
N LYS A 155 9.15 -17.16 -19.44
CA LYS A 155 9.99 -18.07 -18.65
C LYS A 155 11.01 -17.31 -17.78
N LYS A 156 11.63 -16.27 -18.36
CA LYS A 156 12.62 -15.41 -17.68
C LYS A 156 12.03 -14.53 -16.58
N HIS A 157 10.82 -13.99 -16.77
CA HIS A 157 10.15 -13.18 -15.74
C HIS A 157 9.49 -14.03 -14.65
N THR A 158 8.95 -15.20 -15.02
CA THR A 158 8.39 -16.18 -14.09
C THR A 158 9.45 -16.77 -13.15
N GLU A 159 10.68 -16.97 -13.62
CA GLU A 159 11.81 -17.40 -12.76
C GLU A 159 12.27 -16.32 -11.77
N MET A 160 12.00 -15.03 -12.02
CA MET A 160 12.44 -13.93 -11.16
C MET A 160 11.46 -13.58 -10.02
N ILE A 161 10.16 -13.93 -10.13
CA ILE A 161 9.12 -13.32 -9.27
C ILE A 161 8.51 -14.29 -8.23
N THR A 162 8.37 -15.61 -8.42
CA THR A 162 7.62 -16.43 -7.40
C THR A 162 7.80 -17.97 -7.48
N PRO A 163 7.33 -18.77 -6.48
CA PRO A 163 7.98 -19.98 -5.96
C PRO A 163 7.71 -21.24 -6.80
N LYS A 164 8.38 -22.34 -6.44
CA LYS A 164 8.45 -23.64 -7.15
C LYS A 164 7.13 -24.18 -7.75
N THR A 165 5.97 -23.82 -7.20
CA THR A 165 4.63 -24.31 -7.60
C THR A 165 4.17 -23.91 -9.00
N LEU A 166 4.47 -22.69 -9.48
CA LEU A 166 4.07 -22.28 -10.83
C LEU A 166 4.92 -22.94 -11.91
N SER A 167 6.21 -23.17 -11.62
CA SER A 167 7.14 -23.85 -12.54
C SER A 167 6.75 -25.32 -12.81
N GLU A 168 6.19 -26.00 -11.80
CA GLU A 168 5.62 -27.35 -11.96
C GLU A 168 4.35 -27.33 -12.81
N LYS A 169 3.45 -26.36 -12.57
CA LYS A 169 2.23 -26.17 -13.35
C LYS A 169 2.53 -25.83 -14.82
N LEU A 170 3.55 -25.02 -15.06
CA LEU A 170 4.03 -24.67 -16.41
C LEU A 170 4.68 -25.88 -17.10
N ARG A 171 5.43 -26.70 -16.36
CA ARG A 171 5.97 -27.99 -16.87
C ARG A 171 4.85 -28.94 -17.26
N GLU A 172 3.79 -29.07 -16.46
CA GLU A 172 2.62 -29.87 -16.82
C GLU A 172 1.93 -29.35 -18.07
N MET A 173 1.73 -28.03 -18.20
CA MET A 173 1.11 -27.44 -19.39
C MET A 173 1.96 -27.60 -20.65
N LEU A 174 3.28 -27.51 -20.54
CA LEU A 174 4.20 -27.78 -21.65
C LEU A 174 4.22 -29.27 -22.05
N LYS A 175 4.08 -30.19 -21.08
CA LYS A 175 3.96 -31.62 -21.35
C LYS A 175 2.63 -31.96 -22.03
N LYS A 176 1.55 -31.26 -21.65
CA LYS A 176 0.21 -31.43 -22.21
C LYS A 176 0.05 -30.85 -23.62
N LYS A 177 0.89 -29.88 -24.01
CA LYS A 177 0.90 -29.25 -25.35
C LYS A 177 1.83 -29.95 -26.36
N LYS A 178 2.54 -31.01 -25.95
CA LYS A 178 3.45 -31.79 -26.82
C LYS A 178 3.10 -33.29 -26.87
N PRO A 179 1.88 -33.64 -27.28
CA PRO A 179 1.69 -34.71 -28.25
C PRO A 179 0.95 -34.16 -29.48
N ASP A 180 1.23 -34.72 -30.66
CA ASP A 180 0.51 -34.50 -31.94
C ASP A 180 1.03 -33.41 -32.88
N ALA A 181 2.36 -33.31 -33.05
CA ALA A 181 2.92 -32.71 -34.26
C ALA A 181 4.13 -33.51 -34.79
N GLY A 182 3.81 -34.47 -35.67
CA GLY A 182 4.59 -34.77 -36.88
C GLY A 182 5.80 -35.70 -36.76
N ALA A 183 5.61 -36.96 -37.11
CA ALA A 183 6.61 -37.77 -37.83
C ALA A 183 5.90 -38.83 -38.69
N GLU A 184 5.70 -38.52 -39.97
CA GLU A 184 5.57 -39.44 -41.12
C GLU A 184 6.71 -39.09 -42.09
N PRO A 185 7.05 -39.88 -43.14
CA PRO A 185 7.14 -41.34 -43.31
C PRO A 185 8.52 -41.75 -43.95
N GLU A 186 8.62 -42.95 -44.56
CA GLU A 186 9.72 -43.55 -45.39
C GLU A 186 10.93 -44.18 -44.62
N SER A 187 11.52 -45.32 -44.97
CA SER A 187 11.30 -46.41 -45.95
C SER A 187 12.37 -47.50 -45.69
N GLU A 188 12.08 -48.75 -46.10
CA GLU A 188 13.03 -49.87 -46.36
C GLU A 188 13.77 -50.56 -45.18
N GLU A 189 13.46 -51.84 -44.94
CA GLU A 189 14.36 -52.95 -45.29
C GLU A 189 13.56 -54.28 -45.43
N LYS A 190 13.77 -54.98 -46.55
CA LYS A 190 13.31 -56.35 -46.89
C LYS A 190 14.36 -57.37 -46.42
N GLU A 191 14.04 -58.65 -46.62
CA GLU A 191 14.87 -59.87 -46.51
C GLU A 191 14.88 -60.50 -45.10
N GLU A 192 14.64 -61.80 -44.89
CA GLU A 192 14.35 -62.97 -45.74
C GLU A 192 13.60 -63.98 -44.87
#